data_AF-A0A3C0ACK7-F1
#
_entry.id   AF-A0A3C0ACK7-F1
#
_cell.length_a   1.000
_cell.length_b   1.000
_cell.length_c   1.000
_cell.angle_alpha   90.00
_cell.angle_beta   90.00
_cell.angle_gamma   90.00
#
_symmetry.space_group_name_H-M   'P 1'
#
loop_
_entity.id
_entity.type
_entity.pdbx_description
1 polymer ?
#
loop_
_entity_poly.entity_id
_entity_poly.type
_entity_poly.pdbx_seq_one_letter_code
_entity_poly.pdbx_strand_id
1 'polypeptide(L)'
;LVPILNGNKDALRNRTLIVHSQRIETPEKWRKSSVMAERWRLVNEKELYDIQNDPGQTKNVAAEYAGVVKYLSAEYEKWWSGLTPVFNRYVAIGIGSRFENPSHLTCHDWHAPIEQVPWNHQLIAKNPVANGFWIVDVTEPGTYEITLRCRPESAHHPLKQGTARIQIGELKQEQAVAEGDLSTTFQVDLMRGQKKLQTWLDEGNGVSRGAFFVEIFRKD
;
A
#
# COMPACT_ATOMS: atom_id res chain seq x y z
N LEU A 1 26.14 5.68 5.17
CA LEU A 1 26.59 4.94 6.38
C LEU A 1 28.08 4.61 6.34
N VAL A 2 28.64 4.24 5.19
CA VAL A 2 30.07 3.90 5.02
C VAL A 2 31.05 4.82 5.76
N PRO A 3 30.93 6.17 5.72
CA PRO A 3 31.86 7.04 6.46
C PRO A 3 31.81 6.87 7.99
N ILE A 4 30.63 6.67 8.57
CA ILE A 4 30.50 6.38 10.02
C ILE A 4 31.08 5.01 10.35
N LEU A 5 30.79 4.00 9.53
CA LEU A 5 31.31 2.65 9.72
C LEU A 5 32.85 2.62 9.65
N ASN A 6 33.44 3.55 8.90
CA ASN A 6 34.89 3.75 8.80
C ASN A 6 35.45 4.75 9.83
N GLY A 7 34.69 5.11 10.86
CA GLY A 7 35.17 5.89 12.00
C GLY A 7 34.94 7.40 11.96
N ASN A 8 34.37 7.96 10.88
CA ASN A 8 33.97 9.37 10.87
C ASN A 8 32.66 9.55 11.64
N LYS A 9 32.77 9.79 12.95
CA LYS A 9 31.62 9.95 13.87
C LYS A 9 30.72 11.15 13.55
N ASP A 10 31.19 12.10 12.75
CA ASP A 10 30.48 13.34 12.48
C ASP A 10 29.72 13.31 11.14
N ALA A 11 29.91 12.27 10.33
CA ALA A 11 29.37 12.19 8.97
C ALA A 11 27.83 12.20 8.87
N LEU A 12 27.09 12.03 9.99
CA LEU A 12 25.63 12.16 10.02
C LEU A 12 25.12 13.24 10.99
N ARG A 13 26.01 14.05 11.60
CA ARG A 13 25.59 15.16 12.44
C ARG A 13 24.87 16.22 11.60
N ASN A 14 23.99 16.99 12.25
CA ASN A 14 23.23 18.10 11.64
C ASN A 14 22.31 17.73 10.47
N ARG A 15 21.89 16.45 10.37
CA ARG A 15 20.92 16.04 9.35
C ARG A 15 19.49 16.42 9.73
N THR A 16 18.69 16.74 8.72
CA THR A 16 17.24 16.87 8.83
C THR A 16 16.59 15.52 8.53
N LEU A 17 15.72 15.04 9.42
CA LEU A 17 14.89 13.85 9.21
C LEU A 17 13.45 14.28 8.97
N ILE A 18 12.77 13.63 8.03
CA ILE A 18 11.37 13.92 7.71
C ILE A 18 10.58 12.62 7.86
N VAL A 19 9.51 12.67 8.65
CA VAL A 19 8.58 11.55 8.85
C VAL A 19 7.17 12.00 8.50
N HIS A 20 6.47 11.13 7.76
CA HIS A 20 5.10 11.32 7.29
C HIS A 20 4.21 10.16 7.74
N SER A 21 2.94 10.46 8.01
CA SER A 21 1.88 9.46 8.13
C SER A 21 0.74 9.79 7.16
N GLN A 22 0.86 9.29 5.92
CA GLN A 22 -0.10 9.58 4.85
C GLN A 22 -1.40 8.76 5.01
N ARG A 23 -1.27 7.42 5.02
CA ARG A 23 -2.39 6.46 5.08
C ARG A 23 -3.54 6.80 4.11
N ILE A 24 -3.18 7.35 2.96
CA ILE A 24 -4.06 7.71 1.85
C ILE A 24 -3.34 7.36 0.55
N GLU A 25 -4.10 7.13 -0.52
CA GLU A 25 -3.58 6.70 -1.82
C GLU A 25 -2.65 7.75 -2.45
N THR A 26 -3.12 8.99 -2.56
CA THR A 26 -2.34 10.10 -3.11
C THR A 26 -1.76 10.93 -1.96
N PRO A 27 -0.43 11.03 -1.81
CA PRO A 27 0.18 11.79 -0.74
C PRO A 27 -0.25 13.26 -0.73
N GLU A 28 -0.57 13.76 0.46
CA GLU A 28 -0.93 15.16 0.71
C GLU A 28 0.26 15.86 1.40
N LYS A 29 0.60 17.05 0.91
CA LYS A 29 1.69 17.85 1.46
C LYS A 29 1.38 18.24 2.90
N TRP A 30 2.40 18.26 3.75
CA TRP A 30 2.36 18.59 5.18
C TRP A 30 1.45 17.72 6.06
N ARG A 31 0.75 16.73 5.50
CA ARG A 31 -0.14 15.83 6.22
C ARG A 31 0.61 14.98 7.25
N LYS A 32 0.27 15.17 8.53
CA LYS A 32 0.80 14.40 9.68
C LYS A 32 2.32 14.22 9.56
N SER A 33 3.00 15.35 9.43
CA SER A 33 4.41 15.44 9.10
C SER A 33 5.23 15.99 10.27
N SER A 34 6.48 15.57 10.33
CA SER A 34 7.44 16.04 11.31
C SER A 34 8.81 16.19 10.66
N VAL A 35 9.35 17.40 10.68
CA VAL A 35 10.72 17.73 10.27
C VAL A 35 11.58 17.87 11.51
N MET A 36 12.65 17.09 11.61
CA MET A 36 13.47 16.96 12.81
C MET A 36 14.90 17.36 12.51
N ALA A 37 15.44 18.23 13.35
CA ALA A 37 16.87 18.38 13.55
C ALA A 37 17.22 17.83 14.93
N GLU A 38 18.50 17.95 15.33
CA GLU A 38 18.97 17.47 16.64
C GLU A 38 18.22 18.13 17.81
N ARG A 39 18.00 19.45 17.74
CA ARG A 39 17.27 20.21 18.76
C ARG A 39 15.79 20.43 18.45
N TRP A 40 15.43 20.48 17.17
CA TRP A 40 14.16 21.06 16.74
C TRP A 40 13.22 20.05 16.12
N ARG A 41 11.94 20.20 16.41
CA ARG A 41 10.86 19.40 15.85
C ARG A 41 9.78 20.33 15.29
N LEU A 42 9.69 20.43 13.97
CA LEU A 42 8.60 21.14 13.29
C LEU A 42 7.50 20.14 12.91
N VAL A 43 6.30 20.32 13.45
CA VAL A 43 5.14 19.45 13.23
C VAL A 43 4.12 20.17 12.35
N ASN A 44 3.72 19.51 11.27
CA ASN A 44 2.68 19.97 10.33
C ASN A 44 2.87 21.43 9.86
N GLU A 45 4.12 21.89 9.70
CA GLU A 45 4.51 23.27 9.38
C GLU A 45 4.11 24.35 10.42
N LYS A 46 3.40 23.98 11.49
CA LYS A 46 2.71 24.94 12.38
C LYS A 46 3.34 25.06 13.75
N GLU A 47 3.84 23.95 14.28
CA GLU A 47 4.29 23.88 15.68
C GLU A 47 5.77 23.52 15.73
N LEU A 48 6.53 24.28 16.50
CA LEU A 48 7.96 24.04 16.69
C LEU A 48 8.22 23.73 18.16
N TYR A 49 8.94 22.65 18.43
CA TYR A 49 9.34 22.25 19.78
C TYR A 49 10.86 22.14 19.89
N ASP A 50 11.37 22.58 21.03
CA ASP A 50 12.78 22.45 21.43
C ASP A 50 12.96 21.14 22.20
N ILE A 51 13.33 20.06 21.51
CA ILE A 51 13.41 18.71 22.09
C ILE A 51 14.47 18.59 23.19
N GLN A 52 15.49 19.46 23.21
CA GLN A 52 16.51 19.42 24.26
C GLN A 52 15.98 19.99 25.58
N ASN A 53 15.12 21.02 25.51
CA ASN A 53 14.56 21.69 26.69
C ASN A 53 13.13 21.23 27.04
N ASP A 54 12.41 20.70 26.06
CA ASP A 54 11.03 20.20 26.14
C ASP A 54 10.90 18.88 25.34
N PRO A 55 11.49 17.77 25.85
CA PRO A 55 11.37 16.46 25.20
C PRO A 55 9.92 15.98 25.04
N GLY A 56 9.02 16.47 25.90
CA GLY A 56 7.59 16.15 25.88
C GLY A 56 6.78 16.92 24.83
N GLN A 57 7.37 17.89 24.13
CA GLN A 57 6.71 18.72 23.13
C GLN A 57 5.45 19.42 23.67
N THR A 58 5.56 20.02 24.85
CA THR A 58 4.46 20.67 25.56
C THR A 58 4.34 22.16 25.25
N LYS A 59 5.42 22.83 24.82
CA LYS A 59 5.46 24.27 24.53
C LYS A 59 5.78 24.53 23.06
N ASN A 60 4.80 25.04 22.31
CA ASN A 60 5.04 25.53 20.95
C ASN A 60 5.81 26.86 20.99
N VAL A 61 7.00 26.88 20.39
CA VAL A 61 7.91 28.04 20.32
C VAL A 61 8.08 28.57 18.88
N ALA A 62 7.18 28.23 17.95
CA ALA A 62 7.27 28.62 16.54
C ALA A 62 7.35 30.13 16.33
N ALA A 63 6.58 30.92 17.10
CA ALA A 63 6.59 32.38 17.01
C ALA A 63 7.93 32.99 17.49
N GLU A 64 8.55 32.38 18.50
CA GLU A 64 9.83 32.82 19.07
C GLU A 64 11.01 32.51 18.13
N TYR A 65 10.90 31.44 17.33
CA TYR A 65 11.97 30.93 16.46
C TYR A 65 11.53 30.80 14.99
N ALA A 66 10.92 31.85 14.43
CA ALA A 66 10.44 31.86 13.04
C ALA A 66 11.53 31.52 11.99
N GLY A 67 12.79 31.87 12.27
CA GLY A 67 13.92 31.50 11.42
C GLY A 67 14.16 29.99 11.34
N VAL A 68 13.96 29.27 12.46
CA VAL A 68 14.06 27.80 12.51
C VAL A 68 12.91 27.16 11.76
N VAL A 69 11.69 27.68 11.92
CA VAL A 69 10.52 27.24 11.14
C VAL A 69 10.81 27.36 9.65
N LYS A 70 11.27 28.54 9.19
CA LYS A 70 11.61 28.76 7.77
C LYS A 70 12.67 27.79 7.25
N TYR A 71 13.72 27.53 8.04
CA TYR A 71 14.77 26.58 7.67
C TYR A 71 14.22 25.16 7.52
N LEU A 72 13.50 24.65 8.51
CA LEU A 72 12.94 23.30 8.47
C LEU A 72 11.86 23.14 7.39
N SER A 73 11.07 24.19 7.14
CA SER A 73 10.14 24.23 6.01
C SER A 73 10.87 24.16 4.68
N ALA A 74 11.99 24.86 4.50
CA ALA A 74 12.76 24.78 3.26
C ALA A 74 13.33 23.36 3.02
N GLU A 75 13.82 22.70 4.06
CA GLU A 75 14.29 21.31 3.97
C GLU A 75 13.15 20.34 3.60
N TYR A 76 11.96 20.57 4.13
CA TYR A 76 10.76 19.84 3.75
C TYR A 76 10.41 20.03 2.27
N GLU A 77 10.38 21.28 1.80
CA GLU A 77 10.03 21.62 0.43
C GLU A 77 10.97 20.96 -0.58
N LYS A 78 12.27 20.98 -0.27
CA LYS A 78 13.29 20.30 -1.07
C LYS A 78 13.04 18.80 -1.16
N TRP A 79 12.76 18.16 -0.03
CA TRP A 79 12.47 16.73 0.03
C TRP A 79 11.15 16.38 -0.70
N TRP A 80 10.08 17.14 -0.47
CA TRP A 80 8.78 16.95 -1.10
C TRP A 80 8.85 17.06 -2.63
N SER A 81 9.59 18.06 -3.11
CA SER A 81 9.85 18.25 -4.55
C SER A 81 10.62 17.08 -5.16
N GLY A 82 11.52 16.45 -4.39
CA GLY A 82 12.25 15.25 -4.81
C GLY A 82 11.37 14.00 -4.91
N LEU A 83 10.27 13.92 -4.16
CA LEU A 83 9.35 12.78 -4.17
C LEU A 83 8.20 12.92 -5.18
N THR A 84 7.75 14.14 -5.43
CA THR A 84 6.59 14.42 -6.30
C THR A 84 6.64 13.70 -7.65
N PRO A 85 7.79 13.58 -8.35
CA PRO A 85 7.87 12.90 -9.66
C PRO A 85 7.52 11.40 -9.65
N VAL A 86 7.40 10.77 -8.48
CA VAL A 86 7.11 9.32 -8.37
C VAL A 86 5.74 9.01 -7.76
N PHE A 87 4.92 10.01 -7.41
CA PHE A 87 3.61 9.76 -6.79
C PHE A 87 2.61 9.02 -7.69
N ASN A 88 2.80 9.08 -9.01
CA ASN A 88 1.98 8.33 -9.96
C ASN A 88 2.51 6.91 -10.24
N ARG A 89 3.59 6.49 -9.57
CA ARG A 89 4.16 5.15 -9.74
C ARG A 89 3.59 4.22 -8.67
N TYR A 90 3.17 3.05 -9.12
CA TYR A 90 2.76 1.98 -8.23
C TYR A 90 3.95 1.08 -7.88
N VAL A 91 3.94 0.58 -6.65
CA VAL A 91 4.80 -0.53 -6.25
C VAL A 91 4.09 -1.82 -6.66
N ALA A 92 4.76 -2.64 -7.47
CA ALA A 92 4.18 -3.87 -7.98
C ALA A 92 4.56 -5.06 -7.10
N ILE A 93 3.61 -5.99 -6.92
CA ILE A 93 3.84 -7.28 -6.28
C ILE A 93 4.35 -8.27 -7.33
N GLY A 94 5.57 -8.79 -7.15
CA GLY A 94 6.14 -9.77 -8.06
C GLY A 94 5.41 -11.11 -7.99
N ILE A 95 5.03 -11.67 -9.14
CA ILE A 95 4.37 -12.99 -9.24
C ILE A 95 5.11 -13.91 -10.22
N GLY A 96 5.00 -15.23 -9.99
CA GLY A 96 5.58 -16.27 -10.86
C GLY A 96 7.05 -16.62 -10.62
N SER A 97 7.63 -16.08 -9.55
CA SER A 97 8.95 -16.48 -9.08
C SER A 97 8.87 -17.88 -8.46
N ARG A 98 9.82 -18.77 -8.79
CA ARG A 98 9.91 -20.10 -8.16
C ARG A 98 10.15 -20.06 -6.65
N PHE A 99 10.62 -18.93 -6.12
CA PHE A 99 10.88 -18.76 -4.69
C PHE A 99 9.62 -18.36 -3.90
N GLU A 100 8.55 -17.99 -4.60
CA GLU A 100 7.25 -17.61 -4.02
C GLU A 100 6.13 -18.02 -5.00
N ASN A 101 5.88 -19.33 -5.06
CA ASN A 101 4.84 -19.94 -5.87
C ASN A 101 4.05 -20.97 -5.01
N PRO A 102 2.79 -20.70 -4.64
CA PRO A 102 1.97 -19.57 -5.07
C PRO A 102 2.32 -18.25 -4.38
N SER A 103 2.04 -17.14 -5.07
CA SER A 103 2.07 -15.79 -4.50
C SER A 103 0.72 -15.47 -3.85
N HIS A 104 0.73 -14.79 -2.70
CA HIS A 104 -0.48 -14.48 -1.93
C HIS A 104 -0.72 -12.96 -1.88
N LEU A 105 -1.89 -12.55 -2.33
CA LEU A 105 -2.30 -11.15 -2.37
C LEU A 105 -3.51 -10.96 -1.45
N THR A 106 -3.57 -9.80 -0.80
CA THR A 106 -4.71 -9.43 0.05
C THR A 106 -5.27 -8.08 -0.34
N CYS A 107 -6.54 -7.82 0.00
CA CYS A 107 -7.15 -6.50 -0.21
C CYS A 107 -6.49 -5.37 0.58
N HIS A 108 -5.59 -5.67 1.52
CA HIS A 108 -4.78 -4.65 2.19
C HIS A 108 -3.85 -3.94 1.20
N ASP A 109 -3.41 -4.65 0.16
CA ASP A 109 -2.53 -4.13 -0.89
C ASP A 109 -3.29 -3.48 -2.05
N TRP A 110 -4.60 -3.26 -1.89
CA TRP A 110 -5.40 -2.60 -2.91
C TRP A 110 -5.05 -1.13 -3.07
N HIS A 111 -4.90 -0.71 -4.32
CA HIS A 111 -5.10 0.65 -4.76
C HIS A 111 -6.58 0.88 -5.06
N ALA A 112 -7.15 1.91 -4.46
CA ALA A 112 -8.56 2.25 -4.65
C ALA A 112 -8.83 3.72 -4.30
N PRO A 113 -9.74 4.40 -5.03
CA PRO A 113 -10.20 5.74 -4.67
C PRO A 113 -11.25 5.68 -3.55
N ILE A 114 -10.98 4.92 -2.49
CA ILE A 114 -11.84 4.80 -1.30
C ILE A 114 -11.06 5.24 -0.07
N GLU A 115 -11.77 5.69 0.97
CA GLU A 115 -11.14 6.20 2.20
C GLU A 115 -10.25 5.16 2.87
N GLN A 116 -10.67 3.91 2.89
CA GLN A 116 -9.94 2.82 3.52
C GLN A 116 -10.27 1.47 2.89
N VAL A 117 -9.24 0.76 2.44
CA VAL A 117 -9.33 -0.64 2.04
C VAL A 117 -9.46 -1.53 3.28
N PRO A 118 -10.11 -2.71 3.20
CA PRO A 118 -10.14 -3.64 4.32
C PRO A 118 -8.71 -4.12 4.64
N TRP A 119 -8.18 -3.69 5.78
CA TRP A 119 -6.76 -3.86 6.14
C TRP A 119 -6.52 -4.85 7.29
N ASN A 120 -7.59 -5.38 7.89
CA ASN A 120 -7.50 -6.37 8.97
C ASN A 120 -8.67 -7.35 8.95
N HIS A 121 -8.52 -8.45 9.70
CA HIS A 121 -9.53 -9.50 9.77
C HIS A 121 -10.87 -9.04 10.38
N GLN A 122 -10.88 -8.07 11.30
CA GLN A 122 -12.12 -7.55 11.89
C GLN A 122 -12.96 -6.79 10.85
N LEU A 123 -12.33 -5.98 10.00
CA LEU A 123 -13.00 -5.29 8.90
C LEU A 123 -13.44 -6.27 7.83
N ILE A 124 -12.57 -7.20 7.44
CA ILE A 124 -12.91 -8.28 6.50
C ILE A 124 -14.13 -9.06 7.00
N ALA A 125 -14.21 -9.39 8.29
CA ALA A 125 -15.33 -10.13 8.88
C ALA A 125 -16.69 -9.42 8.72
N LYS A 126 -16.72 -8.09 8.65
CA LYS A 126 -17.93 -7.29 8.37
C LYS A 126 -18.39 -7.40 6.92
N ASN A 127 -17.64 -8.09 6.07
CA ASN A 127 -17.91 -8.31 4.65
C ASN A 127 -18.22 -7.01 3.87
N PRO A 128 -17.33 -6.00 3.94
CA PRO A 128 -17.61 -4.70 3.34
C PRO A 128 -17.79 -4.80 1.83
N VAL A 129 -18.72 -4.00 1.29
CA VAL A 129 -18.85 -3.82 -0.16
C VAL A 129 -17.77 -2.84 -0.60
N ALA A 130 -16.58 -3.38 -0.86
CA ALA A 130 -15.39 -2.63 -1.27
C ALA A 130 -14.67 -3.35 -2.41
N ASN A 131 -13.97 -2.58 -3.23
CA ASN A 131 -13.20 -3.12 -4.34
C ASN A 131 -11.99 -2.21 -4.62
N GLY A 132 -10.91 -2.81 -5.04
CA GLY A 132 -9.67 -2.17 -5.44
C GLY A 132 -8.89 -3.07 -6.38
N PHE A 133 -7.71 -2.62 -6.78
CA PHE A 133 -6.86 -3.37 -7.69
C PHE A 133 -5.46 -3.52 -7.13
N TRP A 134 -4.75 -4.54 -7.58
CA TRP A 134 -3.32 -4.71 -7.36
C TRP A 134 -2.56 -4.29 -8.62
N ILE A 135 -1.34 -3.82 -8.43
CA ILE A 135 -0.35 -3.85 -9.50
C ILE A 135 0.53 -5.08 -9.26
N VAL A 136 0.52 -6.01 -10.21
CA VAL A 136 1.36 -7.20 -10.19
C VAL A 136 2.47 -7.05 -11.22
N ASP A 137 3.66 -7.57 -10.93
CA ASP A 137 4.74 -7.68 -11.90
C ASP A 137 4.96 -9.15 -12.24
N VAL A 138 4.60 -9.53 -13.45
CA VAL A 138 4.79 -10.90 -13.95
C VAL A 138 6.28 -11.09 -14.19
N THR A 139 6.94 -11.80 -13.28
CA THR A 139 8.39 -11.97 -13.33
C THR A 139 8.83 -12.98 -14.38
N GLU A 140 7.97 -13.93 -14.75
CA GLU A 140 8.25 -14.95 -15.76
C GLU A 140 6.99 -15.22 -16.60
N PRO A 141 7.08 -15.37 -17.92
CA PRO A 141 5.90 -15.70 -18.72
C PRO A 141 5.45 -17.15 -18.47
N GLY A 142 4.16 -17.42 -18.60
CA GLY A 142 3.62 -18.77 -18.49
C GLY A 142 2.13 -18.80 -18.22
N THR A 143 1.63 -20.00 -17.91
CA THR A 143 0.25 -20.23 -17.51
C THR A 143 0.10 -20.08 -16.01
N TYR A 144 -0.90 -19.34 -15.57
CA TYR A 144 -1.18 -19.05 -14.18
C TYR A 144 -2.59 -19.49 -13.79
N GLU A 145 -2.73 -19.98 -12.57
CA GLU A 145 -3.99 -20.13 -11.85
C GLU A 145 -4.15 -18.99 -10.87
N ILE A 146 -5.26 -18.26 -10.98
CA ILE A 146 -5.63 -17.15 -10.09
C ILE A 146 -6.86 -17.59 -9.32
N THR A 147 -6.70 -17.93 -8.04
CA THR A 147 -7.77 -18.39 -7.16
C THR A 147 -8.27 -17.26 -6.28
N LEU A 148 -9.58 -16.99 -6.33
CA LEU A 148 -10.24 -15.91 -5.59
C LEU A 148 -10.95 -16.45 -4.34
N ARG A 149 -10.81 -15.75 -3.21
CA ARG A 149 -11.48 -16.06 -1.94
C ARG A 149 -11.96 -14.79 -1.22
N CYS A 150 -13.05 -14.93 -0.45
CA CYS A 150 -13.54 -13.87 0.45
C CYS A 150 -12.81 -13.84 1.81
N ARG A 151 -12.16 -14.94 2.20
CA ARG A 151 -11.44 -15.10 3.48
C ARG A 151 -10.15 -15.91 3.22
N PRO A 152 -9.22 -15.97 4.18
CA PRO A 152 -8.10 -16.90 4.08
C PRO A 152 -8.62 -18.32 3.86
N GLU A 153 -7.84 -19.13 3.13
CA GLU A 153 -8.20 -20.51 2.79
C GLU A 153 -8.63 -21.33 4.02
N SER A 154 -7.89 -21.22 5.12
CA SER A 154 -8.15 -21.95 6.36
C SER A 154 -9.51 -21.67 7.00
N ALA A 155 -10.17 -20.56 6.62
CA ALA A 155 -11.47 -20.19 7.17
C ALA A 155 -12.64 -20.95 6.53
N HIS A 156 -12.41 -21.64 5.39
CA HIS A 156 -13.45 -22.38 4.65
C HIS A 156 -14.73 -21.56 4.47
N HIS A 157 -14.59 -20.25 4.23
CA HIS A 157 -15.74 -19.36 4.11
C HIS A 157 -16.36 -19.48 2.72
N PRO A 158 -17.65 -19.83 2.61
CA PRO A 158 -18.28 -20.03 1.32
C PRO A 158 -18.47 -18.71 0.58
N LEU A 159 -18.38 -18.79 -0.74
CA LEU A 159 -18.84 -17.78 -1.68
C LEU A 159 -20.36 -17.88 -1.82
N LYS A 160 -20.94 -16.74 -2.20
CA LYS A 160 -22.35 -16.65 -2.59
C LYS A 160 -22.51 -16.98 -4.06
N GLN A 161 -23.66 -17.56 -4.41
CA GLN A 161 -24.01 -17.81 -5.80
C GLN A 161 -23.95 -16.51 -6.62
N GLY A 162 -23.38 -16.59 -7.80
CA GLY A 162 -23.35 -15.49 -8.75
C GLY A 162 -22.25 -15.63 -9.78
N THR A 163 -21.49 -14.56 -10.01
CA THR A 163 -20.45 -14.50 -11.04
C THR A 163 -19.16 -13.96 -10.48
N ALA A 164 -18.06 -14.66 -10.72
CA ALA A 164 -16.72 -14.17 -10.47
C ALA A 164 -16.12 -13.60 -11.75
N ARG A 165 -15.40 -12.48 -11.64
CA ARG A 165 -14.72 -11.84 -12.76
C ARG A 165 -13.30 -11.47 -12.38
N ILE A 166 -12.38 -11.59 -13.34
CA ILE A 166 -11.03 -11.05 -13.24
C ILE A 166 -10.72 -10.17 -14.44
N GLN A 167 -9.90 -9.16 -14.21
CA GLN A 167 -9.23 -8.40 -15.25
C GLN A 167 -7.74 -8.28 -14.89
N ILE A 168 -6.86 -8.75 -15.77
CA ILE A 168 -5.41 -8.61 -15.63
C ILE A 168 -4.81 -7.99 -16.90
N GLY A 169 -4.44 -6.70 -16.81
CA GLY A 169 -4.17 -5.89 -17.99
C GLY A 169 -5.40 -5.83 -18.91
N GLU A 170 -5.23 -6.30 -20.14
CA GLU A 170 -6.31 -6.38 -21.14
C GLU A 170 -7.12 -7.68 -21.06
N LEU A 171 -6.58 -8.72 -20.42
CA LEU A 171 -7.26 -10.02 -20.31
C LEU A 171 -8.43 -9.89 -19.33
N LYS A 172 -9.60 -10.33 -19.76
CA LYS A 172 -10.83 -10.40 -18.94
C LYS A 172 -11.39 -11.81 -19.01
N GLN A 173 -11.79 -12.35 -17.86
CA GLN A 173 -12.48 -13.63 -17.78
C GLN A 173 -13.58 -13.55 -16.72
N GLU A 174 -14.60 -14.36 -16.89
CA GLU A 174 -15.69 -14.52 -15.93
C GLU A 174 -16.18 -15.95 -15.90
N GLN A 175 -16.70 -16.37 -14.74
CA GLN A 175 -17.32 -17.68 -14.59
C GLN A 175 -18.38 -17.66 -13.48
N ALA A 176 -19.32 -18.59 -13.56
CA ALA A 176 -20.33 -18.78 -12.53
C ALA A 176 -19.69 -19.28 -11.23
N VAL A 177 -20.28 -18.89 -10.10
CA VAL A 177 -19.95 -19.38 -8.76
C VAL A 177 -21.21 -19.99 -8.17
N ALA A 178 -21.12 -21.22 -7.68
CA ALA A 178 -22.22 -21.89 -7.00
C ALA A 178 -22.29 -21.49 -5.52
N GLU A 179 -23.48 -21.55 -4.93
CA GLU A 179 -23.62 -21.34 -3.48
C GLU A 179 -22.82 -22.41 -2.75
N GLY A 180 -21.94 -21.98 -1.83
CA GLY A 180 -21.14 -22.89 -1.02
C GLY A 180 -19.75 -23.19 -1.56
N ASP A 181 -19.42 -22.76 -2.79
CA ASP A 181 -18.05 -22.83 -3.31
C ASP A 181 -17.09 -22.12 -2.35
N LEU A 182 -15.95 -22.73 -2.00
CA LEU A 182 -14.98 -22.09 -1.09
C LEU A 182 -14.05 -21.11 -1.81
N SER A 183 -13.94 -21.24 -3.13
CA SER A 183 -13.08 -20.44 -3.98
C SER A 183 -13.50 -20.60 -5.45
N THR A 184 -12.90 -19.81 -6.32
CA THR A 184 -13.09 -19.90 -7.76
C THR A 184 -11.77 -19.57 -8.46
N THR A 185 -11.36 -20.38 -9.44
CA THR A 185 -10.03 -20.32 -10.04
C THR A 185 -10.12 -20.05 -11.54
N PHE A 186 -9.28 -19.13 -12.01
CA PHE A 186 -9.13 -18.76 -13.42
C PHE A 186 -7.78 -19.23 -13.94
N GLN A 187 -7.73 -19.74 -15.17
CA GLN A 187 -6.48 -20.05 -15.86
C GLN A 187 -6.19 -19.01 -16.94
N VAL A 188 -5.01 -18.39 -16.88
CA VAL A 188 -4.62 -17.29 -17.78
C VAL A 188 -3.16 -17.44 -18.21
N ASP A 189 -2.87 -17.08 -19.45
CA ASP A 189 -1.49 -16.97 -19.93
C ASP A 189 -1.00 -15.53 -19.79
N LEU A 190 0.10 -15.34 -19.08
CA LEU A 190 0.65 -14.03 -18.78
C LEU A 190 2.03 -13.86 -19.39
N MET A 191 2.23 -12.72 -20.06
CA MET A 191 3.56 -12.25 -20.49
C MET A 191 4.20 -11.40 -19.40
N ARG A 192 5.53 -11.39 -19.36
CA ARG A 192 6.34 -10.59 -18.43
C ARG A 192 5.90 -9.11 -18.37
N GLY A 193 6.02 -8.52 -17.20
CA GLY A 193 5.84 -7.09 -16.96
C GLY A 193 4.65 -6.75 -16.07
N GLN A 194 4.55 -5.45 -15.76
CA GLN A 194 3.53 -4.94 -14.85
C GLN A 194 2.13 -4.97 -15.45
N LYS A 195 1.16 -5.42 -14.66
CA LYS A 195 -0.25 -5.49 -15.01
C LYS A 195 -1.11 -5.05 -13.83
N LYS A 196 -2.19 -4.34 -14.12
CA LYS A 196 -3.26 -4.11 -13.15
C LYS A 196 -4.10 -5.37 -13.06
N LEU A 197 -4.25 -5.94 -11.86
CA LEU A 197 -5.16 -7.03 -11.55
C LEU A 197 -6.33 -6.49 -10.72
N GLN A 198 -7.55 -6.72 -11.18
CA GLN A 198 -8.77 -6.39 -10.44
C GLN A 198 -9.76 -7.55 -10.51
N THR A 199 -10.53 -7.76 -9.45
CA THR A 199 -11.43 -8.90 -9.31
C THR A 199 -12.80 -8.47 -8.82
N TRP A 200 -13.81 -9.28 -9.11
CA TRP A 200 -15.18 -9.08 -8.66
C TRP A 200 -15.80 -10.42 -8.29
N LEU A 201 -16.53 -10.44 -7.18
CA LEU A 201 -17.41 -11.52 -6.73
C LEU A 201 -18.81 -10.92 -6.64
N ASP A 202 -19.59 -11.10 -7.70
CA ASP A 202 -20.96 -10.64 -7.82
C ASP A 202 -21.90 -11.69 -7.23
N GLU A 203 -22.82 -11.29 -6.34
CA GLU A 203 -23.72 -12.22 -5.62
C GLU A 203 -25.11 -12.35 -6.27
N GLY A 204 -25.26 -11.96 -7.54
CA GLY A 204 -26.54 -12.04 -8.28
C GLY A 204 -27.67 -11.12 -7.81
N ASN A 205 -27.51 -10.45 -6.68
CA ASN A 205 -28.50 -9.55 -6.05
C ASN A 205 -28.15 -8.05 -6.21
N GLY A 206 -27.23 -7.72 -7.11
CA GLY A 206 -26.70 -6.37 -7.30
C GLY A 206 -25.53 -6.00 -6.38
N VAL A 207 -25.15 -6.86 -5.43
CA VAL A 207 -23.95 -6.69 -4.61
C VAL A 207 -22.73 -7.27 -5.32
N SER A 208 -21.65 -6.50 -5.36
CA SER A 208 -20.36 -6.89 -5.92
C SER A 208 -19.23 -6.37 -5.04
N ARG A 209 -18.21 -7.20 -4.82
CA ARG A 209 -17.00 -6.80 -4.08
C ARG A 209 -15.77 -7.45 -4.67
N GLY A 210 -14.60 -6.89 -4.39
CA GLY A 210 -13.33 -7.53 -4.76
C GLY A 210 -13.07 -8.78 -3.92
N ALA A 211 -12.32 -9.73 -4.47
CA ALA A 211 -11.83 -10.85 -3.67
C ALA A 211 -10.84 -10.33 -2.61
N PHE A 212 -11.04 -10.64 -1.34
CA PHE A 212 -10.16 -10.15 -0.28
C PHE A 212 -8.84 -10.90 -0.19
N PHE A 213 -8.81 -12.13 -0.71
CA PHE A 213 -7.63 -12.98 -0.79
C PHE A 213 -7.53 -13.54 -2.20
N VAL A 214 -6.35 -13.43 -2.79
CA VAL A 214 -6.04 -13.99 -4.11
C VAL A 214 -4.75 -14.79 -4.01
N GLU A 215 -4.78 -15.99 -4.53
CA GLU A 215 -3.62 -16.88 -4.65
C GLU A 215 -3.28 -17.01 -6.13
N ILE A 216 -2.01 -16.82 -6.48
CA ILE A 216 -1.55 -16.86 -7.86
C ILE A 216 -0.47 -17.92 -7.98
N PHE A 217 -0.82 -19.04 -8.59
CA PHE A 217 0.07 -20.16 -8.85
C PHE A 217 0.51 -20.15 -10.31
N ARG A 218 1.81 -20.20 -10.58
CA ARG A 218 2.33 -20.42 -11.93
C ARG A 218 2.47 -21.92 -12.16
N LYS A 219 1.85 -22.42 -13.23
CA LYS A 219 2.10 -23.77 -13.75
C LYS A 219 3.43 -23.73 -14.51
N ASP A 220 4.38 -24.54 -14.08
CA ASP A 220 5.75 -24.61 -14.64
C ASP A 220 5.79 -24.74 -16.17
#